data_AF-A0A3P3U1I6-F1
#
_entry.id   AF-A0A3P3U1I6-F1
#
_cell.length_a   1.000
_cell.length_b   1.000
_cell.length_c   1.000
_cell.angle_alpha   90.00
_cell.angle_beta   90.00
_cell.angle_gamma   90.00
#
_symmetry.space_group_name_H-M   'P 1'
#
loop_
_entity.id
_entity.type
_entity.pdbx_description
1 polymer ?
#
loop_
_entity_poly.entity_id
_entity_poly.type
_entity_poly.pdbx_seq_one_letter_code
_entity_poly.pdbx_strand_id
1 'polypeptide(L)'
;MPTGYTSSIYNGEEVTVKDFVLKCSRAFGALVMMRDEPMDAEIPVFEPSSYYLESLEKAKEQLKKLTSLSNEEVEKLAEEEYQNKVEEYQKNLKKRRELRNRYERLLAEVNAWNPPSNEHKGLKEFCIKQLEDSIDWDCDEKYLTPPVRLSGEEYRKSGIVKAHKEIAYYSNAHEEEVQRTNSRNLWVKQLKDSLGEESK
;
A
#
# COMPACT_ATOMS: atom_id res chain seq x y z
N MET A 1 18.64 -15.32 26.31
CA MET A 1 17.28 -14.72 26.40
C MET A 1 16.31 -15.68 25.73
N PRO A 2 15.21 -16.09 26.39
CA PRO A 2 14.19 -16.91 25.75
C PRO A 2 13.51 -16.12 24.62
N THR A 3 13.05 -16.82 23.58
CA THR A 3 12.25 -16.22 22.52
C THR A 3 10.78 -16.12 22.95
N GLY A 4 9.97 -15.31 22.26
CA GLY A 4 8.53 -15.27 22.50
C GLY A 4 7.83 -16.64 22.35
N TYR A 5 8.42 -17.58 21.62
CA TYR A 5 7.93 -18.96 21.49
C TYR A 5 8.26 -19.85 22.69
N THR A 6 9.34 -19.55 23.44
CA THR A 6 9.91 -20.42 24.48
C THR A 6 9.87 -19.79 25.88
N SER A 7 9.40 -18.55 26.01
CA SER A 7 9.31 -17.82 27.28
C SER A 7 8.49 -18.56 28.34
N SER A 8 7.36 -19.15 27.96
CA SER A 8 6.52 -19.96 28.87
C SER A 8 7.30 -21.13 29.48
N ILE A 9 8.06 -21.86 28.65
CA ILE A 9 8.89 -23.00 29.10
C ILE A 9 10.00 -22.49 30.03
N TYR A 10 10.64 -21.38 29.67
CA TYR A 10 11.68 -20.77 30.49
C TYR A 10 11.15 -20.32 31.86
N ASN A 11 9.91 -19.84 31.92
CA ASN A 11 9.25 -19.40 33.15
C ASN A 11 8.70 -20.57 33.99
N GLY A 12 8.83 -21.82 33.54
CA GLY A 12 8.33 -23.00 34.24
C GLY A 12 6.81 -23.22 34.10
N GLU A 13 6.18 -22.60 33.10
CA GLU A 13 4.77 -22.84 32.77
C GLU A 13 4.61 -24.22 32.10
N GLU A 14 3.50 -24.91 32.37
CA GLU A 14 3.15 -26.12 31.63
C GLU A 14 2.72 -25.74 30.20
N VAL A 15 3.40 -26.33 29.20
CA VAL A 15 3.12 -26.07 27.78
C VAL A 15 2.85 -27.40 27.09
N THR A 16 1.70 -27.50 26.42
CA THR A 16 1.38 -28.68 25.61
C THR A 16 2.08 -28.62 24.25
N VAL A 17 2.31 -29.78 23.62
CA VAL A 17 2.86 -29.84 22.24
C VAL A 17 1.97 -29.06 21.28
N LYS A 18 0.65 -29.14 21.46
CA LYS A 18 -0.33 -28.41 20.67
C LYS A 18 -0.12 -26.90 20.76
N ASP A 19 -0.08 -26.35 21.98
CA ASP A 19 0.07 -24.90 22.18
C ASP A 19 1.42 -24.42 21.65
N PHE A 20 2.48 -25.21 21.84
CA PHE A 20 3.79 -24.88 21.33
C PHE A 20 3.83 -24.85 19.79
N VAL A 21 3.26 -25.87 19.13
CA VAL A 21 3.22 -25.94 17.66
C VAL A 21 2.37 -24.81 17.08
N LEU A 22 1.21 -24.51 17.66
CA LEU A 22 0.37 -23.37 17.22
C LEU A 22 1.08 -22.04 17.39
N LYS A 23 1.80 -21.82 18.51
CA LYS A 23 2.64 -20.62 18.69
C LYS A 23 3.71 -20.52 17.62
N CYS A 24 4.46 -21.59 17.38
CA CYS A 24 5.51 -21.62 16.36
C CYS A 24 4.96 -21.45 14.93
N SER A 25 3.75 -21.95 14.65
CA SER A 25 3.13 -21.89 13.34
C SER A 25 2.89 -20.46 12.83
N ARG A 26 2.83 -19.47 13.72
CA ARG A 26 2.76 -18.04 13.37
C ARG A 26 3.98 -17.49 12.64
N ALA A 27 5.10 -18.21 12.67
CA ALA A 27 6.26 -17.88 11.85
C ALA A 27 6.18 -18.46 10.42
N PHE A 28 5.17 -19.26 10.10
CA PHE A 28 5.14 -20.09 8.89
C PHE A 28 3.77 -20.06 8.19
N GLY A 29 3.80 -20.39 6.89
CA GLY A 29 2.61 -20.72 6.12
C GLY A 29 1.50 -19.68 6.19
N ALA A 30 0.28 -20.14 6.48
CA ALA A 30 -0.92 -19.31 6.49
C ALA A 30 -0.96 -18.29 7.64
N LEU A 31 -0.22 -18.51 8.73
CA LEU A 31 -0.31 -17.72 9.95
C LEU A 31 0.79 -16.67 10.08
N VAL A 32 1.66 -16.53 9.08
CA VAL A 32 2.69 -15.48 9.04
C VAL A 32 2.10 -14.07 9.15
N MET A 33 0.86 -13.88 8.68
CA MET A 33 0.15 -12.60 8.78
C MET A 33 -0.22 -12.23 10.23
N MET A 34 -0.25 -13.22 11.14
CA MET A 34 -0.52 -13.04 12.58
C MET A 34 0.76 -12.95 13.42
N ARG A 35 1.94 -12.80 12.78
CA ARG A 35 3.23 -12.74 13.48
C ARG A 35 3.30 -11.58 14.47
N ASP A 36 2.72 -10.45 14.11
CA ASP A 36 2.77 -9.23 14.91
C ASP A 36 1.56 -9.11 15.86
N GLU A 37 0.63 -10.09 15.83
CA GLU A 37 -0.49 -10.18 16.76
C GLU A 37 -0.07 -10.82 18.10
N PRO A 38 -0.80 -10.55 19.21
CA PRO A 38 -0.57 -11.20 20.50
C PRO A 38 -0.54 -12.72 20.38
N MET A 39 0.41 -13.39 21.03
CA MET A 39 0.72 -14.81 20.83
C MET A 39 -0.42 -15.78 21.20
N ASP A 40 -1.38 -15.28 21.97
CA ASP A 40 -2.60 -15.93 22.43
C ASP A 40 -3.85 -15.59 21.59
N ALA A 41 -3.73 -14.71 20.59
CA ALA A 41 -4.83 -14.40 19.68
C ALA A 41 -5.38 -15.67 18.98
N GLU A 42 -6.70 -15.73 18.87
CA GLU A 42 -7.39 -16.85 18.22
C GLU A 42 -7.07 -16.86 16.73
N ILE A 43 -6.80 -18.04 16.16
CA ILE A 43 -6.60 -18.21 14.73
C ILE A 43 -7.97 -18.13 14.04
N PRO A 44 -8.25 -17.07 13.25
CA PRO A 44 -9.54 -16.90 12.62
C PRO A 44 -9.69 -17.82 11.40
N VAL A 45 -10.92 -17.96 10.92
CA VAL A 45 -11.16 -18.37 9.53
C VAL A 45 -10.89 -17.16 8.65
N PHE A 46 -10.00 -17.32 7.67
CA PHE A 46 -9.68 -16.22 6.75
C PHE A 46 -10.81 -16.01 5.76
N GLU A 47 -11.08 -14.74 5.45
CA GLU A 47 -12.02 -14.32 4.41
C GLU A 47 -11.31 -13.55 3.30
N PRO A 48 -11.73 -13.68 2.03
CA PRO A 48 -11.17 -12.89 0.94
C PRO A 48 -11.47 -11.41 1.14
N SER A 49 -10.52 -10.54 0.80
CA SER A 49 -10.75 -9.09 0.83
C SER A 49 -11.87 -8.67 -0.14
N SER A 50 -12.76 -7.79 0.31
CA SER A 50 -13.80 -7.18 -0.53
C SER A 50 -13.22 -6.23 -1.59
N TYR A 51 -11.96 -5.78 -1.42
CA TYR A 51 -11.34 -4.76 -2.27
C TYR A 51 -11.41 -5.07 -3.76
N TYR A 52 -11.08 -6.31 -4.17
CA TYR A 52 -11.09 -6.68 -5.59
C TYR A 52 -12.50 -6.77 -6.17
N LEU A 53 -13.48 -7.21 -5.37
CA LEU A 53 -14.89 -7.22 -5.78
C LEU A 53 -15.43 -5.80 -5.94
N GLU A 54 -15.20 -4.94 -4.95
CA GLU A 54 -15.63 -3.54 -5.00
C GLU A 54 -14.99 -2.79 -6.18
N SER A 55 -13.71 -3.05 -6.44
CA SER A 55 -12.99 -2.44 -7.57
C SER A 55 -13.49 -2.97 -8.92
N LEU A 56 -13.84 -4.25 -9.01
CA LEU A 56 -14.45 -4.85 -10.18
C LEU A 56 -15.81 -4.21 -10.49
N GLU A 57 -16.66 -4.05 -9.48
CA GLU A 57 -17.97 -3.41 -9.66
C GLU A 57 -17.83 -1.94 -10.09
N LYS A 58 -16.93 -1.18 -9.48
CA LYS A 58 -16.62 0.20 -9.92
C LYS A 58 -16.17 0.26 -11.39
N ALA A 59 -15.32 -0.69 -11.83
CA ALA A 59 -14.87 -0.74 -13.21
C ALA A 59 -16.02 -1.06 -14.18
N LYS A 60 -16.93 -1.98 -13.82
CA LYS A 60 -18.14 -2.28 -14.60
C LYS A 60 -19.10 -1.09 -14.67
N GLU A 61 -19.31 -0.40 -13.56
CA GLU A 61 -20.13 0.83 -13.51
C GLU A 61 -19.55 1.92 -14.40
N GLN A 62 -18.22 2.11 -14.37
CA GLN A 62 -17.55 3.08 -15.23
C GLN A 62 -17.68 2.72 -16.71
N LEU A 63 -17.51 1.44 -17.07
CA LEU A 63 -17.73 0.98 -18.43
C LEU A 63 -19.16 1.27 -18.88
N LYS A 64 -20.15 0.88 -18.07
CA LYS A 64 -21.57 1.13 -18.35
C LYS A 64 -21.83 2.62 -18.56
N LYS A 65 -21.37 3.47 -17.64
CA LYS A 65 -21.49 4.93 -17.71
C LYS A 65 -20.91 5.47 -19.02
N LEU A 66 -19.67 5.14 -19.36
CA LEU A 66 -19.02 5.64 -20.58
C LEU A 66 -19.71 5.17 -21.87
N THR A 67 -20.32 3.99 -21.85
CA THR A 67 -21.07 3.46 -23.00
C THR A 67 -22.48 4.03 -23.14
N SER A 68 -23.08 4.52 -22.04
CA SER A 68 -24.47 5.01 -22.05
C SER A 68 -24.61 6.51 -22.29
N LEU A 69 -23.57 7.29 -22.00
CA LEU A 69 -23.63 8.75 -22.10
C LEU A 69 -23.61 9.23 -23.55
N SER A 70 -24.30 10.34 -23.81
CA SER A 70 -24.25 11.07 -25.07
C SER A 70 -22.87 11.69 -25.31
N ASN A 71 -22.58 12.09 -26.55
CA ASN A 71 -21.30 12.72 -26.88
C ASN A 71 -21.11 14.05 -26.12
N GLU A 72 -22.16 14.85 -25.97
CA GLU A 72 -22.12 16.12 -25.23
C GLU A 72 -21.83 15.91 -23.73
N GLU A 73 -22.45 14.90 -23.11
CA GLU A 73 -22.20 14.59 -21.70
C GLU A 73 -20.78 14.09 -21.47
N VAL A 74 -20.24 13.30 -22.41
CA VAL A 74 -18.86 12.81 -22.31
C VAL A 74 -17.85 13.92 -22.54
N GLU A 75 -18.13 14.88 -23.43
CA GLU A 75 -17.30 16.08 -23.59
C GLU A 75 -17.24 16.87 -22.27
N LYS A 76 -18.39 17.05 -21.62
CA LYS A 76 -18.46 17.72 -20.31
C LYS A 76 -17.66 16.96 -19.25
N LEU A 77 -17.76 15.63 -19.18
CA LEU A 77 -16.97 14.83 -18.25
C LEU A 77 -15.46 14.89 -18.54
N ALA A 78 -15.08 14.89 -19.82
CA ALA A 78 -13.68 15.01 -20.21
C ALA A 78 -13.10 16.38 -19.79
N GLU A 79 -13.90 17.44 -19.92
CA GLU A 79 -13.52 18.78 -19.47
C GLU A 79 -13.40 18.86 -17.94
N GLU A 80 -14.40 18.36 -17.20
CA GLU A 80 -14.37 18.33 -15.73
C GLU A 80 -13.14 17.56 -15.20
N GLU A 81 -12.85 16.39 -15.78
CA GLU A 81 -11.67 15.58 -15.45
C GLU A 81 -10.35 16.31 -15.77
N TYR A 82 -10.30 17.03 -16.91
CA TYR A 82 -9.13 17.81 -17.28
C TYR A 82 -8.89 18.95 -16.29
N GLN A 83 -9.93 19.70 -15.91
CA GLN A 83 -9.80 20.78 -14.92
C GLN A 83 -9.35 20.26 -13.55
N ASN A 84 -9.94 19.16 -13.08
CA ASN A 84 -9.51 18.52 -11.83
C ASN A 84 -8.02 18.13 -11.87
N LYS A 85 -7.54 17.56 -12.98
CA LYS A 85 -6.12 17.23 -13.16
C LYS A 85 -5.23 18.46 -13.20
N VAL A 86 -5.68 19.54 -13.83
CA VAL A 86 -4.95 20.82 -13.85
C VAL A 86 -4.81 21.39 -12.45
N GLU A 87 -5.90 21.41 -11.68
CA GLU A 87 -5.87 21.87 -10.29
C GLU A 87 -4.94 21.02 -9.42
N GLU A 88 -5.02 19.70 -9.52
CA GLU A 88 -4.15 18.78 -8.78
C GLU A 88 -2.67 18.95 -9.18
N TYR A 89 -2.40 19.04 -10.48
CA TYR A 89 -1.07 19.29 -11.01
C TYR A 89 -0.48 20.59 -10.45
N GLN A 90 -1.24 21.69 -10.51
CA GLN A 90 -0.81 22.99 -9.99
C GLN A 90 -0.59 22.94 -8.47
N LYS A 91 -1.48 22.27 -7.73
CA LYS A 91 -1.35 22.10 -6.27
C LYS A 91 -0.10 21.31 -5.91
N ASN A 92 0.18 20.21 -6.62
CA ASN A 92 1.37 19.38 -6.41
C ASN A 92 2.64 20.14 -6.76
N LEU A 93 2.65 20.87 -7.87
CA LEU A 93 3.76 21.71 -8.29
C LEU A 93 4.07 22.78 -7.23
N LYS A 94 3.03 23.49 -6.76
CA LYS A 94 3.14 24.48 -5.70
C LYS A 94 3.71 23.87 -4.41
N LYS A 95 3.16 22.74 -3.97
CA LYS A 95 3.61 22.02 -2.76
C LYS A 95 5.08 21.61 -2.85
N ARG A 96 5.54 21.10 -4.00
CA ARG A 96 6.94 20.72 -4.22
C ARG A 96 7.87 21.93 -4.17
N ARG A 97 7.49 23.04 -4.81
CA ARG A 97 8.26 24.30 -4.78
C ARG A 97 8.33 24.92 -3.39
N GLU A 98 7.22 24.94 -2.66
CA GLU A 98 7.19 25.41 -1.26
C GLU A 98 8.03 24.52 -0.34
N LEU A 99 8.06 23.21 -0.58
CA LEU A 99 8.92 22.30 0.16
C LEU A 99 10.41 22.54 -0.17
N ARG A 100 10.75 22.68 -1.46
CA ARG A 100 12.09 23.02 -1.93
C ARG A 100 12.61 24.30 -1.27
N ASN A 101 11.82 25.37 -1.28
CA ASN A 101 12.18 26.63 -0.64
C ASN A 101 12.48 26.47 0.86
N ARG A 102 11.73 25.61 1.57
CA ARG A 102 11.98 25.33 3.00
C ARG A 102 13.29 24.57 3.22
N TYR A 103 13.56 23.55 2.39
CA TYR A 103 14.82 22.82 2.46
C TYR A 103 16.01 23.69 2.09
N GLU A 104 15.95 24.45 0.99
CA GLU A 104 17.03 25.33 0.54
C GLU A 104 17.34 26.41 1.58
N ARG A 105 16.31 26.98 2.23
CA ARG A 105 16.52 27.91 3.34
C ARG A 105 17.30 27.26 4.49
N LEU A 106 16.86 26.08 4.94
CA LEU A 106 17.53 25.38 6.05
C LEU A 106 18.94 24.93 5.66
N LEU A 107 19.13 24.51 4.41
CA LEU A 107 20.43 24.15 3.86
C LEU A 107 21.38 25.36 3.87
N ALA A 108 20.91 26.56 3.53
CA ALA A 108 21.69 27.78 3.65
C ALA A 108 22.08 28.07 5.11
N GLU A 109 21.17 27.89 6.06
CA GLU A 109 21.43 28.07 7.49
C GLU A 109 22.47 27.05 8.02
N VAL A 110 22.35 25.78 7.66
CA VAL A 110 23.31 24.72 8.04
C VAL A 110 24.67 24.99 7.39
N ASN A 111 24.71 25.46 6.14
CA ASN A 111 25.95 25.85 5.49
C ASN A 111 26.64 27.03 6.19
N ALA A 112 25.88 28.01 6.67
CA ALA A 112 26.39 29.15 7.42
C ALA A 112 26.81 28.80 8.86
N TRP A 113 26.24 27.74 9.46
CA TRP A 113 26.57 27.32 10.81
C TRP A 113 28.03 26.86 10.93
N ASN A 114 28.76 27.43 11.89
CA ASN A 114 30.13 26.99 12.20
C ASN A 114 30.09 25.93 13.31
N PRO A 115 30.53 24.68 13.05
CA PRO A 115 30.53 23.63 14.06
C PRO A 115 31.40 24.00 15.27
N PRO A 116 30.96 23.73 16.51
CA PRO A 116 31.67 24.17 17.72
C PRO A 116 32.97 23.38 17.97
N SER A 117 33.14 22.20 17.35
CA SER A 117 34.37 21.41 17.43
C SER A 117 34.57 20.56 16.16
N ASN A 118 35.75 19.96 16.02
CA ASN A 118 36.06 19.06 14.91
C ASN A 118 35.14 17.81 14.87
N GLU A 119 34.68 17.32 16.02
CA GLU A 119 33.77 16.18 16.11
C GLU A 119 32.40 16.48 15.48
N HIS A 120 32.00 17.76 15.43
CA HIS A 120 30.72 18.19 14.86
C HIS A 120 30.77 18.45 13.35
N LYS A 121 31.96 18.38 12.72
CA LYS A 121 32.07 18.54 11.26
C LYS A 121 31.30 17.45 10.51
N GLY A 122 31.45 16.19 10.94
CA GLY A 122 30.70 15.07 10.37
C GLY A 122 29.19 15.21 10.55
N LEU A 123 28.74 15.80 11.67
CA LEU A 123 27.32 16.13 11.86
C LEU A 123 26.83 17.15 10.84
N LYS A 124 27.59 18.24 10.61
CA LYS A 124 27.26 19.24 9.58
C LYS A 124 27.16 18.63 8.20
N GLU A 125 28.16 17.84 7.82
CA GLU A 125 28.20 17.13 6.52
C GLU A 125 27.00 16.19 6.36
N PHE A 126 26.66 15.45 7.41
CA PHE A 126 25.49 14.58 7.42
C PHE A 126 24.20 15.39 7.25
N CYS A 127 24.01 16.48 7.99
CA CYS A 127 22.85 17.36 7.86
C CYS A 127 22.70 17.93 6.44
N ILE A 128 23.80 18.39 5.83
CA ILE A 128 23.81 18.88 4.45
C ILE A 128 23.37 17.77 3.50
N LYS A 129 23.99 16.59 3.60
CA LYS A 129 23.66 15.43 2.76
C LYS A 129 22.18 15.05 2.88
N GLN A 130 21.62 15.01 4.10
CA GLN A 130 20.21 14.70 4.28
C GLN A 130 19.29 15.73 3.58
N LEU A 131 19.65 17.02 3.63
CA LEU A 131 18.86 18.06 2.98
C LEU A 131 18.97 18.00 1.46
N GLU A 132 20.17 17.78 0.91
CA GLU A 132 20.39 17.61 -0.52
C GLU A 132 19.65 16.39 -1.06
N ASP A 133 19.80 15.23 -0.40
CA ASP A 133 19.08 14.01 -0.77
C ASP A 133 17.56 14.24 -0.72
N SER A 134 17.02 14.87 0.33
CA SER A 134 15.59 15.18 0.43
C SER A 134 15.11 16.15 -0.66
N ILE A 135 15.90 17.16 -1.03
CA ILE A 135 15.57 18.06 -2.15
C ILE A 135 15.45 17.27 -3.45
N ASP A 136 16.37 16.35 -3.70
CA ASP A 136 16.37 15.55 -4.92
C ASP A 136 15.19 14.58 -4.98
N TRP A 137 14.82 13.94 -3.88
CA TRP A 137 13.72 12.96 -3.86
C TRP A 137 12.33 13.61 -3.71
N ASP A 138 12.17 14.51 -2.74
CA ASP A 138 10.85 15.04 -2.37
C ASP A 138 10.42 16.20 -3.27
N CYS A 139 11.39 16.92 -3.88
CA CYS A 139 11.13 18.08 -4.72
C CYS A 139 11.39 17.84 -6.20
N ASP A 140 11.55 16.59 -6.64
CA ASP A 140 11.64 16.25 -8.06
C ASP A 140 10.32 16.57 -8.79
N GLU A 141 10.42 17.31 -9.89
CA GLU A 141 9.29 17.62 -10.78
C GLU A 141 9.29 16.72 -12.04
N LYS A 142 10.32 15.87 -12.25
CA LYS A 142 10.53 15.09 -13.48
C LYS A 142 9.35 14.19 -13.87
N TYR A 143 8.72 13.57 -12.88
CA TYR A 143 7.57 12.68 -13.11
C TYR A 143 6.23 13.41 -13.05
N LEU A 144 6.23 14.73 -12.80
CA LEU A 144 5.03 15.53 -12.81
C LEU A 144 4.66 15.85 -14.26
N THR A 145 3.74 15.07 -14.82
CA THR A 145 3.32 15.23 -16.21
C THR A 145 2.21 16.27 -16.31
N PRO A 146 2.34 17.31 -17.14
CA PRO A 146 1.26 18.25 -17.39
C PRO A 146 0.01 17.51 -17.91
N PRO A 147 -1.18 17.82 -17.38
CA PRO A 147 -2.42 17.23 -17.87
C PRO A 147 -2.63 17.53 -19.36
N VAL A 148 -3.06 16.51 -20.10
CA VAL A 148 -3.43 16.66 -21.51
C VAL A 148 -4.94 16.72 -21.60
N ARG A 149 -5.45 17.71 -22.33
CA ARG A 149 -6.87 17.82 -22.63
C ARG A 149 -7.24 16.81 -23.72
N LEU A 150 -8.21 15.96 -23.42
CA LEU A 150 -8.75 15.00 -24.38
C LEU A 150 -10.11 15.51 -24.88
N SER A 151 -10.42 15.21 -26.14
CA SER A 151 -11.81 15.28 -26.58
C SER A 151 -12.67 14.23 -25.86
N GLY A 152 -13.98 14.41 -25.84
CA GLY A 152 -14.92 13.44 -25.29
C GLY A 152 -14.79 12.07 -25.96
N GLU A 153 -14.52 12.01 -27.27
CA GLU A 153 -14.29 10.75 -27.99
C GLU A 153 -13.02 10.03 -27.49
N GLU A 154 -11.89 10.73 -27.38
CA GLU A 154 -10.64 10.17 -26.88
C GLU A 154 -10.75 9.74 -25.41
N TYR A 155 -11.43 10.55 -24.60
CA TYR A 155 -11.71 10.24 -23.20
C TYR A 155 -12.56 8.97 -23.07
N ARG A 156 -13.64 8.85 -23.85
CA ARG A 156 -14.48 7.65 -23.87
C ARG A 156 -13.69 6.42 -24.31
N LYS A 157 -12.95 6.52 -25.41
CA LYS A 157 -12.20 5.41 -25.97
C LYS A 157 -11.13 4.91 -24.99
N SER A 158 -10.35 5.81 -24.43
CA SER A 158 -9.32 5.46 -23.44
C SER A 158 -9.92 4.92 -22.14
N GLY A 159 -11.02 5.51 -21.67
CA GLY A 159 -11.76 5.07 -20.48
C GLY A 159 -12.36 3.67 -20.64
N ILE A 160 -12.96 3.34 -21.79
CA ILE A 160 -13.49 2.00 -22.08
C ILE A 160 -12.35 0.97 -22.12
N VAL A 161 -11.23 1.28 -22.79
CA VAL A 161 -10.07 0.39 -22.82
C VAL A 161 -9.51 0.15 -21.41
N LYS A 162 -9.43 1.20 -20.59
CA LYS A 162 -8.98 1.10 -19.20
C LYS A 162 -9.94 0.22 -18.38
N ALA A 163 -11.25 0.48 -18.45
CA ALA A 163 -12.24 -0.28 -17.72
C ALA A 163 -12.22 -1.77 -18.07
N HIS A 164 -12.05 -2.15 -19.34
CA HIS A 164 -11.89 -3.55 -19.72
C HIS A 164 -10.65 -4.20 -19.12
N LYS A 165 -9.51 -3.50 -19.11
CA LYS A 165 -8.27 -3.99 -18.48
C LYS A 165 -8.46 -4.18 -16.97
N GLU A 166 -9.09 -3.22 -16.31
CA GLU A 166 -9.39 -3.26 -14.88
C GLU A 166 -10.37 -4.39 -14.54
N ILE A 167 -11.42 -4.59 -15.33
CA ILE A 167 -12.36 -5.71 -15.15
C ILE A 167 -11.62 -7.05 -15.24
N ALA A 168 -10.76 -7.23 -16.26
CA ALA A 168 -9.99 -8.45 -16.41
C ALA A 168 -9.03 -8.66 -15.23
N TYR A 169 -8.30 -7.62 -14.84
CA TYR A 169 -7.35 -7.67 -13.74
C TYR A 169 -8.04 -7.99 -12.41
N TYR A 170 -9.11 -7.26 -12.05
CA TYR A 170 -9.79 -7.44 -10.77
C TYR A 170 -10.57 -8.75 -10.70
N SER A 171 -11.09 -9.26 -11.81
CA SER A 171 -11.69 -10.59 -11.87
C SER A 171 -10.65 -11.67 -11.52
N ASN A 172 -9.49 -11.63 -12.17
CA ASN A 172 -8.42 -12.61 -11.92
C ASN A 172 -7.87 -12.47 -10.49
N ALA A 173 -7.60 -11.24 -10.05
CA ALA A 173 -7.07 -10.97 -8.71
C ALA A 173 -8.04 -11.41 -7.60
N HIS A 174 -9.36 -11.26 -7.83
CA HIS A 174 -10.36 -11.76 -6.89
C HIS A 174 -10.35 -13.28 -6.83
N GLU A 175 -10.30 -13.98 -7.97
CA GLU A 175 -10.23 -15.44 -8.01
C GLU A 175 -8.97 -15.96 -7.30
N GLU A 176 -7.81 -15.35 -7.57
CA GLU A 176 -6.57 -15.68 -6.86
C GLU A 176 -6.68 -15.45 -5.35
N GLU A 177 -7.33 -14.37 -4.91
CA GLU A 177 -7.52 -14.09 -3.50
C GLU A 177 -8.42 -15.11 -2.81
N VAL A 178 -9.49 -15.55 -3.49
CA VAL A 178 -10.35 -16.64 -3.02
C VAL A 178 -9.56 -17.94 -2.91
N GLN A 179 -8.76 -18.27 -3.92
CA GLN A 179 -7.91 -19.47 -3.91
C GLN A 179 -6.86 -19.43 -2.80
N ARG A 180 -6.19 -18.28 -2.59
CA ARG A 180 -5.23 -18.06 -1.49
C ARG A 180 -5.91 -18.22 -0.14
N THR A 181 -7.09 -17.63 0.04
CA THR A 181 -7.87 -17.74 1.28
C THR A 181 -8.26 -19.17 1.58
N ASN A 182 -8.80 -19.89 0.59
CA ASN A 182 -9.15 -21.30 0.71
C ASN A 182 -7.93 -22.16 1.06
N SER A 183 -6.79 -21.89 0.43
CA SER A 183 -5.53 -22.61 0.72
C SER A 183 -5.02 -22.35 2.14
N ARG A 184 -5.15 -21.12 2.64
CA ARG A 184 -4.82 -20.77 4.03
C ARG A 184 -5.73 -21.50 5.02
N ASN A 185 -7.04 -21.48 4.79
CA ASN A 185 -8.00 -22.17 5.63
C ASN A 185 -7.77 -23.69 5.63
N LEU A 186 -7.46 -24.28 4.48
CA LEU A 186 -7.10 -25.70 4.38
C LEU A 186 -5.82 -26.00 5.17
N TRP A 187 -4.80 -25.16 5.07
CA TRP A 187 -3.55 -25.34 5.81
C TRP A 187 -3.77 -25.27 7.33
N VAL A 188 -4.56 -24.31 7.81
CA VAL A 188 -4.92 -24.20 9.24
C VAL A 188 -5.70 -25.42 9.70
N LYS A 189 -6.68 -25.86 8.91
CA LYS A 189 -7.45 -27.07 9.20
C LYS A 189 -6.54 -28.30 9.32
N GLN A 190 -5.67 -28.54 8.34
CA GLN A 190 -4.74 -29.67 8.36
C GLN A 190 -3.81 -29.63 9.58
N LEU A 191 -3.35 -28.44 9.98
CA LEU A 191 -2.55 -28.26 11.19
C LEU A 191 -3.36 -28.63 12.45
N LYS A 192 -4.57 -28.08 12.61
CA LYS A 192 -5.44 -28.36 13.76
C LYS A 192 -5.82 -29.84 13.86
N ASP A 193 -6.22 -30.44 12.73
CA ASP A 193 -6.58 -31.85 12.64
C ASP A 193 -5.37 -32.75 13.02
N SER A 194 -4.14 -32.38 12.61
CA SER A 194 -2.91 -33.12 12.98
C SER A 194 -2.59 -33.09 14.48
N LEU A 195 -3.12 -32.10 15.21
CA LEU A 195 -2.95 -31.92 16.65
C LEU A 195 -4.14 -32.49 17.46
N GLY A 196 -5.10 -33.14 16.79
CA GLY A 196 -6.30 -33.71 17.42
C GLY A 196 -7.36 -32.68 17.80
N GLU A 197 -7.35 -31.48 17.19
CA GLU A 197 -8.48 -30.55 17.26
C GLU A 197 -9.49 -30.91 16.16
N GLU A 198 -10.73 -31.25 16.53
CA GLU A 198 -11.83 -31.23 15.57
C GLU A 198 -12.11 -29.78 15.18
N SER A 199 -11.80 -29.44 13.93
CA SER A 199 -12.16 -28.16 13.33
C SER A 199 -13.69 -28.01 13.33
N LYS A 200 -14.24 -27.21 14.26
CA LYS A 200 -15.66 -26.79 14.26
C LYS A 200 -15.98 -25.89 13.07
#